data_AF-A0A662EIG1-F1
#
_entry.id   AF-A0A662EIG1-F1
#
_cell.length_a   1.000
_cell.length_b   1.000
_cell.length_c   1.000
_cell.angle_alpha   90.00
_cell.angle_beta   90.00
_cell.angle_gamma   90.00
#
_symmetry.space_group_name_H-M   'P 1'
#
loop_
_entity.id
_entity.type
_entity.pdbx_description
1 polymer ?
#
loop_
_entity_poly.entity_id
_entity_poly.type
_entity_poly.pdbx_seq_one_letter_code
_entity_poly.pdbx_strand_id
1 'polypeptide(L)' 'MLTEAELWGLFETTGAVLKGHFLLSSGLHSPVYIQCAKLLQHPALAARVAGLLAEQAEDLGKIDAV' A
#
# COMPACT_ATOMS: atom_id res chain seq x y z
N MET A 1 2.29 16.54 -1.25
CA MET A 1 2.03 15.24 -1.91
C MET A 1 3.17 14.30 -1.62
N LEU A 2 2.86 13.07 -1.23
CA LEU A 2 3.83 11.98 -1.23
C LEU A 2 3.97 11.50 -2.68
N THR A 3 5.19 11.36 -3.15
CA THR A 3 5.48 10.82 -4.48
C THR A 3 5.41 9.29 -4.49
N GLU A 4 5.29 8.69 -5.67
CA GLU A 4 5.31 7.23 -5.83
C GLU A 4 6.61 6.60 -5.28
N ALA A 5 7.75 7.27 -5.50
CA ALA A 5 9.04 6.82 -4.99
C ALA A 5 9.10 6.83 -3.46
N GLU A 6 8.54 7.87 -2.82
CA GLU A 6 8.45 7.93 -1.36
C GLU A 6 7.49 6.87 -0.80
N LEU A 7 6.37 6.63 -1.48
CA LEU A 7 5.43 5.56 -1.11
C LEU A 7 6.11 4.20 -1.18
N TRP A 8 6.84 3.92 -2.26
CA TRP A 8 7.62 2.69 -2.40
C TRP A 8 8.64 2.55 -1.26
N GLY A 9 9.35 3.63 -0.92
CA GLY A 9 10.29 3.65 0.21
C GLY A 9 9.61 3.35 1.56
N LEU A 10 8.39 3.82 1.80
CA LEU A 10 7.63 3.47 3.01
C LEU A 10 7.29 1.98 3.06
N PHE A 11 6.88 1.39 1.93
CA PHE A 11 6.60 -0.04 1.86
C PHE A 11 7.86 -0.89 2.05
N GLU A 12 9.01 -0.48 1.52
CA GLU A 12 10.28 -1.18 1.72
C GLU A 12 10.75 -1.08 3.18
N THR A 13 10.74 0.12 3.76
CA THR A 13 11.24 0.36 5.14
C THR A 13 10.37 -0.29 6.22
N THR A 14 9.07 -0.42 5.98
CA THR A 14 8.15 -1.17 6.86
C THR A 14 8.23 -2.69 6.66
N GLY A 15 9.03 -3.16 5.69
CA GLY A 15 9.13 -4.56 5.31
C GLY A 15 7.86 -5.10 4.64
N ALA A 16 6.98 -4.23 4.15
CA ALA A 16 5.76 -4.61 3.45
C ALA A 16 6.06 -5.20 2.06
N VAL A 17 7.21 -4.88 1.46
CA VAL A 17 7.70 -5.53 0.22
C VAL A 17 8.45 -6.82 0.58
N LEU A 18 7.85 -7.97 0.27
CA LEU A 18 8.50 -9.27 0.41
C LEU A 18 9.06 -9.73 -0.94
N LYS A 19 10.29 -10.25 -0.94
CA LYS A 19 10.97 -10.81 -2.14
C LYS A 19 11.21 -12.30 -1.93
N GLY A 20 10.87 -13.12 -2.93
CA GLY A 20 10.91 -14.58 -2.81
C GLY A 20 10.22 -15.26 -4.00
N HIS A 21 9.54 -16.39 -3.76
CA HIS A 21 8.69 -17.04 -4.74
C HIS A 21 7.31 -17.24 -4.13
N PHE A 22 6.34 -16.44 -4.54
CA PHE A 22 4.99 -16.45 -3.99
C PHE A 22 4.00 -16.99 -5.02
N LEU A 23 3.09 -17.86 -4.57
CA LEU A 23 1.87 -18.20 -5.30
C LEU A 23 0.77 -17.25 -4.82
N LEU A 24 0.30 -16.38 -5.70
CA LEU A 24 -0.75 -15.40 -5.40
C LEU A 24 -2.12 -16.09 -5.38
N SER A 25 -3.11 -15.43 -4.78
CA SER A 25 -4.50 -15.92 -4.74
C SER A 25 -5.13 -16.10 -6.12
N SER A 26 -4.60 -15.45 -7.15
CA SER A 26 -4.97 -15.64 -8.55
C SER A 26 -4.40 -16.93 -9.17
N GLY A 27 -3.53 -17.66 -8.46
CA GLY A 27 -2.79 -18.80 -8.98
C GLY A 27 -1.52 -18.42 -9.77
N LEU A 28 -1.22 -17.13 -9.92
CA LEU A 28 0.00 -16.66 -10.58
C LEU A 28 1.19 -16.72 -9.61
N HIS A 29 2.36 -17.01 -10.15
CA HIS A 29 3.61 -16.92 -9.41
C HIS A 29 4.21 -15.51 -9.56
N SER A 30 4.69 -14.94 -8.44
CA SER A 30 5.33 -13.63 -8.41
C SER A 30 6.61 -13.68 -7.57
N PRO A 31 7.68 -12.97 -7.98
CA PRO A 31 8.87 -12.80 -7.15
C PRO A 31 8.67 -11.82 -5.99
N VAL A 32 7.55 -11.08 -5.99
CA VAL A 32 7.23 -10.04 -5.02
C VAL A 32 5.82 -10.25 -4.46
N TYR A 33 5.67 -10.06 -3.15
CA TYR A 33 4.38 -9.98 -2.48
C TYR A 33 4.33 -8.73 -1.59
N ILE A 34 3.22 -8.01 -1.65
CA ILE A 34 3.01 -6.79 -0.85
C ILE A 34 2.13 -7.11 0.35
N GLN A 35 2.71 -7.11 1.54
CA GLN A 35 2.00 -7.34 2.80
C GLN A 35 1.66 -6.00 3.48
N CYS A 36 0.58 -5.34 3.04
CA CYS A 36 0.13 -4.05 3.57
C CYS A 36 -0.05 -4.02 5.10
N ALA A 37 -0.40 -5.16 5.70
CA ALA A 37 -0.54 -5.31 7.15
C ALA A 37 0.74 -4.95 7.93
N LYS A 38 1.93 -5.01 7.32
CA LYS A 38 3.19 -4.56 7.96
C LYS A 38 3.27 -3.04 8.05
N LEU A 39 2.86 -2.32 7.01
CA LEU A 39 2.78 -0.85 7.04
C LEU A 39 1.72 -0.38 8.06
N LEU A 40 0.58 -1.07 8.14
CA LEU A 40 -0.52 -0.73 9.05
C LEU A 40 -0.16 -0.87 10.54
N GLN A 41 0.92 -1.58 10.88
CA GLN A 41 1.46 -1.63 12.25
C GLN A 41 2.10 -0.31 12.68
N HIS A 42 2.30 0.65 11.76
CA HIS A 42 2.87 1.97 12.02
C HIS A 42 1.77 3.05 11.84
N PRO A 43 1.06 3.47 12.90
CA PRO A 43 -0.14 4.31 12.78
C PRO A 43 0.09 5.64 12.05
N ALA A 44 1.23 6.30 12.31
CA ALA A 44 1.57 7.56 11.65
C ALA A 44 1.79 7.40 10.13
N LEU A 45 2.43 6.30 9.72
CA LEU A 45 2.63 5.99 8.30
C LEU A 45 1.31 5.58 7.64
N ALA A 46 0.52 4.76 8.33
CA ALA A 46 -0.81 4.36 7.87
C ALA A 46 -1.71 5.58 7.63
N ALA A 47 -1.76 6.53 8.56
CA ALA A 47 -2.51 7.78 8.41
C ALA A 47 -2.02 8.60 7.22
N ARG A 48 -0.69 8.71 7.03
CA ARG A 48 -0.10 9.44 5.90
C ARG A 48 -0.46 8.81 4.56
N VAL A 49 -0.40 7.47 4.45
CA VAL A 49 -0.76 6.75 3.22
C VAL A 49 -2.27 6.80 2.95
N ALA A 50 -3.08 6.65 3.99
CA ALA A 50 -4.54 6.76 3.89
C ALA A 50 -4.99 8.15 3.43
N GLY A 51 -4.31 9.21 3.87
CA GLY A 51 -4.58 10.58 3.39
C GLY A 51 -4.41 10.72 1.88
N LEU A 52 -3.36 10.11 1.30
CA LEU A 52 -3.15 10.13 -0.15
C LEU A 52 -4.20 9.34 -0.90
N LEU A 53 -4.60 8.19 -0.36
CA LEU A 53 -5.69 7.39 -0.94
C LEU A 53 -6.99 8.18 -0.95
N ALA A 54 -7.28 8.94 0.11
CA ALA A 54 -8.44 9.81 0.18
C ALA A 54 -8.38 10.94 -0.86
N GLU A 55 -7.22 11.59 -1.01
CA GLU A 55 -7.00 12.61 -2.07
C GLU A 55 -7.25 12.02 -3.46
N GLN A 56 -6.74 10.81 -3.75
CA GLN A 56 -6.97 10.13 -5.04
C GLN A 56 -8.43 9.69 -5.23
N ALA A 57 -9.14 9.39 -4.15
CA ALA A 57 -10.53 8.96 -4.20
C ALA A 57 -11.48 10.11 -4.57
N GLU A 58 -11.06 11.38 -4.47
CA GLU A 58 -11.86 12.53 -4.89
C GLU A 58 -12.27 12.44 -6.38
N ASP A 59 -11.39 11.88 -7.22
CA ASP A 59 -11.65 11.65 -8.66
C ASP A 59 -12.76 10.63 -8.93
N LEU A 60 -13.13 9.81 -7.93
CA LEU A 60 -14.21 8.83 -8.04
C LEU A 60 -15.59 9.46 -7.86
N GLY A 61 -15.66 10.74 -7.47
CA GLY A 61 -16.90 11.48 -7.23
C GLY A 61 -17.45 11.27 -5.82
N LYS A 62 -18.77 11.41 -5.66
CA LYS A 62 -19.42 11.34 -4.34
C LYS A 62 -19.32 9.92 -3.77
N ILE A 63 -18.69 9.78 -2.60
CA ILE A 63 -18.58 8.53 -1.83
C ILE A 63 -19.47 8.63 -0.61
N ASP A 64 -20.51 7.79 -0.53
CA ASP A 64 -21.45 7.77 0.60
C ASP A 64 -20.99 6.86 1.76
N ALA A 65 -20.12 5.88 1.48
CA ALA A 65 -19.53 4.96 2.47
C ALA A 65 -18.21 4.33 1.93
N VAL A 66 -17.35 3.84 2.84
CA VAL A 66 -16.09 3.12 2.57
C VAL A 66 -16.07 1.80 3.31
#